data_AF-A0A5T2C6D4-F1
#
_entry.id   AF-A0A5T2C6D4-F1
#
_cell.length_a   1.000
_cell.length_b   1.000
_cell.length_c   1.000
_cell.angle_alpha   90.00
_cell.angle_beta   90.00
_cell.angle_gamma   90.00
#
_symmetry.space_group_name_H-M   'P 1'
#
loop_
_entity.id
_entity.type
_entity.pdbx_description
1 polymer ?
#
loop_
_entity_poly.entity_id
_entity_poly.type
_entity_poly.pdbx_seq_one_letter_code
_entity_poly.pdbx_strand_id
1 'polypeptide(L)'
;NIKFQINSFDKNFIESIEAKWEGIKNAFIETFRLLRSFGFEAKTLSSNNAILPILYFIYHKNLTNNIVDSVKCNENRAIIKKWLLRAIILKPFGGSSDTVLSNMRKAFIKDFKQNSGFFDREIELFPLEEIEKEAKYIQTIDEEYLENNVIECRKNSPEAFAVLSLLYPNLDYKNNNFHKDH
;
A
#
# COMPACT_ATOMS: atom_id res chain seq x y z
N ASN A 1 -17.89 1.17 -7.67
CA ASN A 1 -18.66 2.36 -8.08
C ASN A 1 -18.87 3.22 -6.84
N ILE A 2 -17.90 4.10 -6.52
CA ILE A 2 -18.06 5.10 -5.46
C ILE A 2 -18.96 6.17 -6.08
N LYS A 3 -20.28 6.04 -5.88
CA LYS A 3 -21.19 7.11 -6.26
C LYS A 3 -20.86 8.29 -5.35
N PHE A 4 -20.29 9.35 -5.91
CA PHE A 4 -20.27 10.67 -5.30
C PHE A 4 -21.72 11.16 -5.17
N GLN A 5 -22.43 10.64 -4.16
CA GLN A 5 -23.70 11.20 -3.75
C GLN A 5 -23.38 12.41 -2.89
N ILE A 6 -23.88 13.57 -3.32
CA ILE A 6 -23.77 14.87 -2.66
C ILE A 6 -24.21 14.81 -1.18
N ASN A 7 -25.00 13.81 -0.80
CA ASN A 7 -25.39 13.52 0.58
C ASN A 7 -24.26 12.95 1.48
N SER A 8 -23.11 12.59 0.92
CA SER A 8 -21.97 12.05 1.69
C SER A 8 -21.12 13.15 2.35
N PHE A 9 -21.39 14.42 2.05
CA PHE A 9 -20.69 15.59 2.58
C PHE A 9 -21.66 16.47 3.39
N ASP A 10 -22.48 15.86 4.24
CA ASP A 10 -23.27 16.64 5.19
C ASP A 10 -22.38 17.26 6.29
N LYS A 11 -22.94 18.22 7.02
CA LYS A 11 -22.22 18.95 8.06
C LYS A 11 -21.67 18.02 9.15
N ASN A 12 -22.44 17.00 9.54
CA ASN A 12 -22.03 16.06 10.59
C ASN A 12 -20.84 15.21 10.13
N PHE A 13 -20.83 14.80 8.86
CA PHE A 13 -19.73 14.08 8.26
C PHE A 13 -18.46 14.94 8.23
N ILE A 14 -18.56 16.21 7.80
CA ILE A 14 -17.43 17.15 7.79
C ILE A 14 -16.88 17.34 9.20
N GLU A 15 -17.72 17.63 10.19
CA GLU A 15 -17.32 17.76 11.59
C GLU A 15 -16.60 16.49 12.10
N SER A 16 -17.07 15.31 11.69
CA SER A 16 -16.44 14.03 12.05
C SER A 16 -15.05 13.84 11.42
N ILE A 17 -14.82 14.38 10.21
CA ILE A 17 -13.52 14.38 9.56
C ILE A 17 -12.61 15.39 10.24
N GLU A 18 -13.08 16.61 10.49
CA GLU A 18 -12.29 17.67 11.13
C GLU A 18 -11.78 17.23 12.50
N ALA A 19 -12.64 16.59 13.30
CA ALA A 19 -12.25 16.04 14.60
C ALA A 19 -11.15 14.97 14.52
N LYS A 20 -11.04 14.27 13.39
CA LYS A 20 -10.06 13.19 13.16
C LYS A 20 -8.90 13.63 12.25
N TRP A 21 -8.94 14.85 11.73
CA TRP A 21 -8.09 15.29 10.63
C TRP A 21 -6.61 15.16 10.98
N GLU A 22 -6.23 15.59 12.17
CA GLU A 22 -4.82 15.56 12.57
C GLU A 22 -4.29 14.13 12.72
N GLY A 23 -5.12 13.20 13.17
CA GLY A 23 -4.79 11.77 13.20
C GLY A 23 -4.59 11.19 11.80
N ILE A 24 -5.50 11.51 10.87
CA ILE A 24 -5.43 11.06 9.47
C ILE A 24 -4.18 11.62 8.79
N LYS A 25 -3.93 12.92 8.94
CA LYS A 25 -2.75 13.61 8.41
C LYS A 25 -1.46 13.01 8.94
N ASN A 26 -1.36 12.75 10.25
CA ASN A 26 -0.17 12.13 10.84
C ASN A 26 0.04 10.71 10.32
N ALA A 27 -1.02 9.93 10.10
CA ALA A 27 -0.91 8.62 9.48
C ALA A 27 -0.44 8.68 8.02
N PHE A 28 -0.86 9.69 7.25
CA PHE A 28 -0.31 9.94 5.91
C PHE A 28 1.19 10.23 5.96
N ILE A 29 1.60 11.18 6.81
CA ILE A 29 3.03 11.53 6.98
C ILE A 29 3.84 10.29 7.33
N GLU A 30 3.37 9.50 8.28
CA GLU A 30 4.05 8.28 8.70
C GLU A 30 4.09 7.21 7.59
N THR A 31 3.01 7.07 6.81
CA THR A 31 2.98 6.17 5.65
C THR A 31 4.01 6.58 4.59
N PHE A 32 4.14 7.88 4.31
CA PHE A 32 5.17 8.36 3.38
C PHE A 32 6.59 8.21 3.92
N ARG A 33 6.81 8.42 5.23
CA ARG A 33 8.09 8.11 5.88
C ARG A 33 8.45 6.63 5.73
N LEU A 34 7.47 5.74 5.89
CA LEU A 34 7.63 4.31 5.71
C LEU A 34 8.03 3.97 4.26
N LEU A 35 7.29 4.49 3.27
CA LEU A 35 7.61 4.29 1.86
C LEU A 35 9.02 4.78 1.51
N ARG A 36 9.40 5.96 2.00
CA ARG A 36 10.76 6.49 1.83
C ARG A 36 11.82 5.59 2.47
N SER A 37 11.53 4.97 3.62
CA SER A 37 12.44 4.02 4.26
C SER A 37 12.67 2.75 3.44
N PHE A 38 11.80 2.44 2.49
CA PHE A 38 11.97 1.36 1.52
C PHE A 38 12.66 1.80 0.22
N GLY A 39 12.98 3.09 0.09
CA GLY A 39 13.55 3.70 -1.11
C GLY A 39 12.54 4.16 -2.14
N PHE A 40 11.24 4.21 -1.81
CA PHE A 40 10.24 4.77 -2.71
C PHE A 40 10.26 6.29 -2.70
N GLU A 41 10.15 6.84 -3.89
CA GLU A 41 9.89 8.24 -4.20
C GLU A 41 8.82 8.35 -5.31
N ALA A 42 8.36 9.57 -5.61
CA ALA A 42 7.23 9.80 -6.51
C ALA A 42 7.35 9.08 -7.87
N LYS A 43 8.56 9.00 -8.45
CA LYS A 43 8.81 8.33 -9.74
C LYS A 43 8.79 6.80 -9.69
N THR A 44 8.90 6.21 -8.50
CA THR A 44 8.94 4.75 -8.27
C THR A 44 7.61 4.19 -7.77
N LEU A 45 6.67 5.06 -7.39
CA LEU A 45 5.33 4.67 -6.99
C LEU A 45 4.40 4.76 -8.21
N SER A 46 4.08 3.62 -8.83
CA SER A 46 3.26 3.59 -10.05
C SER A 46 1.79 3.98 -9.83
N SER A 47 1.29 3.92 -8.58
CA SER A 47 -0.06 4.37 -8.24
C SER A 47 -0.15 4.86 -6.79
N ASN A 48 -0.63 6.10 -6.60
CA ASN A 48 -0.93 6.65 -5.28
C ASN A 48 -2.02 5.84 -4.54
N ASN A 49 -2.86 5.12 -5.26
CA ASN A 49 -3.91 4.29 -4.67
C ASN A 49 -3.34 3.10 -3.87
N ALA A 50 -2.12 2.65 -4.19
CA ALA A 50 -1.43 1.63 -3.40
C ALA A 50 -1.14 2.08 -1.95
N ILE A 51 -1.17 3.38 -1.68
CA ILE A 51 -0.96 3.92 -0.32
C ILE A 51 -2.15 3.60 0.59
N LEU A 52 -3.38 3.54 0.05
CA LEU A 52 -4.59 3.53 0.86
C LEU A 52 -4.74 2.29 1.76
N PRO A 53 -4.48 1.05 1.31
CA PRO A 53 -4.51 -0.12 2.20
C PRO A 53 -3.47 -0.05 3.32
N ILE A 54 -2.29 0.50 3.03
CA ILE A 54 -1.20 0.67 4.01
C ILE A 54 -1.61 1.71 5.07
N LEU A 55 -2.08 2.87 4.62
CA LEU A 55 -2.58 3.93 5.48
C LEU A 55 -3.70 3.45 6.40
N TYR A 56 -4.67 2.73 5.83
CA TYR A 56 -5.80 2.16 6.56
C TYR A 56 -5.31 1.29 7.73
N PHE A 57 -4.39 0.37 7.45
CA PHE A 57 -3.81 -0.49 8.46
C PHE A 57 -3.05 0.30 9.54
N ILE A 58 -2.16 1.22 9.15
CA ILE A 58 -1.36 2.02 10.09
C ILE A 58 -2.25 2.83 11.02
N TYR A 59 -3.25 3.52 10.46
CA TYR A 59 -4.14 4.39 11.22
C TYR A 59 -5.00 3.57 12.20
N HIS A 60 -5.67 2.52 11.73
CA HIS A 60 -6.61 1.76 12.55
C HIS A 60 -5.95 0.79 13.54
N LYS A 61 -4.68 0.42 13.34
CA LYS A 61 -3.85 -0.31 14.32
C LYS A 61 -3.10 0.59 15.29
N ASN A 62 -3.29 1.91 15.22
CA ASN A 62 -2.56 2.90 16.03
C ASN A 62 -1.03 2.77 15.91
N LEU A 63 -0.54 2.49 14.70
CA LEU A 63 0.89 2.34 14.42
C LEU A 63 1.54 3.65 13.96
N THR A 64 0.78 4.74 13.89
CA THR A 64 1.29 6.09 13.63
C THR A 64 2.42 6.41 14.62
N ASN A 65 3.58 6.83 14.11
CA ASN A 65 4.85 7.06 14.81
C ASN A 65 5.65 5.81 15.24
N ASN A 66 5.11 4.60 15.08
CA ASN A 66 5.78 3.35 15.48
C ASN A 66 6.19 2.49 14.29
N ILE A 67 5.41 2.50 13.20
CA ILE A 67 5.58 1.58 12.07
C ILE A 67 6.97 1.69 11.44
N VAL A 68 7.57 2.89 11.39
CA VAL A 68 8.87 3.12 10.77
C VAL A 68 10.02 2.62 11.65
N ASP A 69 10.03 3.01 12.92
CA ASP A 69 11.24 2.92 13.77
C ASP A 69 11.17 1.79 14.82
N SER A 70 9.97 1.31 15.20
CA SER A 70 9.82 0.31 16.24
C SER A 70 10.30 -1.08 15.81
N VAL A 71 11.04 -1.77 16.68
CA VAL A 71 11.48 -3.17 16.45
C VAL A 71 10.28 -4.11 16.32
N LYS A 72 9.21 -3.88 17.09
CA LYS A 72 7.97 -4.68 17.04
C LYS A 72 7.27 -4.64 15.69
N CYS A 73 7.54 -3.61 14.88
CA CYS A 73 6.94 -3.44 13.58
C CYS A 73 7.77 -4.03 12.44
N ASN A 74 8.89 -4.72 12.72
CA ASN A 74 9.79 -5.22 11.68
C ASN A 74 9.12 -6.17 10.68
N GLU A 75 8.32 -7.10 11.18
CA GLU A 75 7.57 -8.03 10.34
C GLU A 75 6.52 -7.31 9.49
N ASN A 76 5.76 -6.40 10.09
CA ASN A 76 4.82 -5.54 9.36
C ASN A 76 5.50 -4.74 8.24
N ARG A 77 6.68 -4.15 8.49
CA ARG A 77 7.44 -3.45 7.45
C ARG A 77 7.85 -4.38 6.31
N ALA A 78 8.32 -5.58 6.61
CA ALA A 78 8.71 -6.56 5.59
C ALA A 78 7.52 -6.97 4.72
N ILE A 79 6.37 -7.25 5.34
CA ILE A 79 5.14 -7.64 4.64
C ILE A 79 4.61 -6.48 3.78
N ILE A 80 4.55 -5.26 4.32
CA ILE A 80 4.11 -4.08 3.58
C ILE A 80 5.04 -3.81 2.39
N LYS A 81 6.37 -3.88 2.57
CA LYS A 81 7.33 -3.71 1.47
C LYS A 81 7.11 -4.77 0.39
N LYS A 82 6.96 -6.04 0.77
CA LYS A 82 6.68 -7.14 -0.17
C LYS A 82 5.40 -6.89 -0.96
N TRP A 83 4.30 -6.55 -0.28
CA TRP A 83 3.03 -6.26 -0.93
C TRP A 83 3.13 -5.08 -1.90
N LEU A 84 3.77 -3.98 -1.50
CA LEU A 84 3.89 -2.78 -2.34
C LEU A 84 4.70 -3.07 -3.62
N LEU A 85 5.81 -3.80 -3.50
CA LEU A 85 6.61 -4.23 -4.65
C LEU A 85 5.78 -5.08 -5.62
N ARG A 86 5.00 -6.03 -5.08
CA ARG A 86 4.09 -6.87 -5.88
C ARG A 86 3.00 -6.05 -6.56
N ALA A 87 2.39 -5.09 -5.87
CA ALA A 87 1.38 -4.22 -6.44
C ALA A 87 1.94 -3.35 -7.59
N ILE A 88 3.22 -2.96 -7.54
CA ILE A 88 3.88 -2.23 -8.63
C ILE A 88 4.10 -3.13 -9.85
N ILE A 89 4.55 -4.37 -9.63
CA ILE A 89 4.81 -5.34 -10.70
C ILE A 89 3.51 -5.81 -11.37
N LEU A 90 2.53 -6.21 -10.57
CA LEU A 90 1.27 -6.82 -11.04
C LEU A 90 0.24 -5.77 -11.51
N LYS A 91 0.49 -4.49 -11.24
CA LYS A 91 -0.30 -3.34 -11.71
C LYS A 91 -1.83 -3.49 -11.57
N PRO A 92 -2.36 -3.89 -10.38
CA PRO A 92 -3.79 -4.14 -10.24
C PRO A 92 -4.63 -2.89 -10.50
N PHE A 93 -4.07 -1.68 -10.35
CA PHE A 93 -4.79 -0.41 -10.51
C PHE A 93 -4.98 0.07 -11.97
N GLY A 94 -4.44 -0.63 -12.98
CA GLY A 94 -4.32 -0.09 -14.36
C GLY A 94 -5.63 0.17 -15.12
N GLY A 95 -6.71 -0.57 -14.85
CA GLY A 95 -7.97 -0.45 -15.60
C GLY A 95 -9.24 -0.23 -14.77
N SER A 96 -9.19 -0.43 -13.46
CA SER A 96 -10.37 -0.35 -12.57
C SER A 96 -9.98 -0.04 -11.14
N SER A 97 -9.21 1.03 -10.94
CA SER A 97 -8.64 1.42 -9.65
C SER A 97 -9.65 1.44 -8.50
N ASP A 98 -10.85 1.98 -8.73
CA ASP A 98 -11.89 2.10 -7.70
C ASP A 98 -12.46 0.74 -7.29
N THR A 99 -12.65 -0.16 -8.25
CA THR A 99 -13.12 -1.52 -7.99
C THR A 99 -12.07 -2.30 -7.22
N VAL A 100 -10.80 -2.15 -7.60
CA VAL A 100 -9.67 -2.79 -6.93
C VAL A 100 -9.53 -2.28 -5.51
N LEU A 101 -9.57 -0.96 -5.29
CA LEU A 101 -9.53 -0.38 -3.94
C LEU A 101 -10.71 -0.83 -3.07
N SER A 102 -11.93 -0.80 -3.63
CA SER A 102 -13.13 -1.26 -2.93
C SER A 102 -13.01 -2.73 -2.51
N ASN A 103 -12.42 -3.55 -3.37
CA ASN A 103 -12.16 -4.96 -3.08
C ASN A 103 -11.02 -5.14 -2.07
N MET A 104 -9.90 -4.44 -2.18
CA MET A 104 -8.80 -4.49 -1.20
C MET A 104 -9.29 -4.17 0.22
N ARG A 105 -10.22 -3.21 0.36
CA ARG A 105 -10.82 -2.87 1.66
C ARG A 105 -11.48 -4.08 2.34
N LYS A 106 -12.03 -5.01 1.57
CA LYS A 106 -12.69 -6.23 2.07
C LYS A 106 -11.75 -7.19 2.78
N ALA A 107 -10.43 -7.03 2.62
CA ALA A 107 -9.45 -7.78 3.41
C ALA A 107 -9.48 -7.37 4.89
N PHE A 108 -9.88 -6.12 5.16
CA PHE A 108 -10.03 -5.56 6.51
C PHE A 108 -11.49 -5.63 6.99
N ILE A 109 -12.42 -5.19 6.15
CA ILE A 109 -13.86 -5.11 6.46
C ILE A 109 -14.72 -5.35 5.22
N LYS A 110 -15.54 -6.40 5.25
CA LYS A 110 -16.43 -6.86 4.18
C LYS A 110 -17.57 -5.87 3.96
N ASP A 111 -18.28 -5.56 5.04
CA ASP A 111 -19.44 -4.67 5.03
C ASP A 111 -19.23 -3.54 6.03
N PHE A 112 -18.89 -2.36 5.52
CA PHE A 112 -18.78 -1.18 6.37
C PHE A 112 -20.16 -0.72 6.81
N LYS A 113 -20.44 -0.84 8.10
CA LYS A 113 -21.64 -0.32 8.71
C LYS A 113 -21.26 0.86 9.60
N GLN A 114 -22.09 1.90 9.60
CA GLN A 114 -21.90 3.00 10.53
C GLN A 114 -21.97 2.42 11.96
N ASN A 115 -20.93 2.66 12.77
CA ASN A 115 -20.73 2.11 14.12
C ASN A 115 -20.21 0.66 14.23
N SER A 116 -19.80 0.00 13.13
CA SER A 116 -18.98 -1.21 13.24
C SER A 116 -17.52 -0.84 13.52
N GLY A 117 -16.73 -1.80 14.03
CA GLY A 117 -15.28 -1.66 14.09
C GLY A 117 -14.66 -1.48 12.69
N PHE A 118 -13.34 -1.29 12.66
CA PHE A 118 -12.57 -1.12 11.41
C PHE A 118 -12.04 -2.44 10.85
N PHE A 119 -12.15 -3.53 11.62
CA PHE A 119 -11.77 -4.86 11.20
C PHE A 119 -12.86 -5.85 11.58
N ASP A 120 -13.21 -6.76 10.67
CA ASP A 120 -14.17 -7.84 10.95
C ASP A 120 -13.55 -8.96 11.79
N ARG A 121 -12.22 -9.00 11.87
CA ARG A 121 -11.43 -9.96 12.63
C ARG A 121 -10.25 -9.28 13.29
N GLU A 122 -9.63 -9.94 14.26
CA GLU A 122 -8.34 -9.50 14.75
C GLU A 122 -7.28 -9.64 13.66
N ILE A 123 -6.56 -8.55 13.39
CA ILE A 123 -5.48 -8.49 12.41
C ILE A 123 -4.23 -8.03 13.16
N GLU A 124 -3.29 -8.94 13.36
CA GLU A 124 -2.01 -8.64 14.01
C GLU A 124 -1.00 -8.04 13.01
N LEU A 125 -0.89 -8.67 11.85
CA LEU A 125 0.02 -8.30 10.76
C LEU A 125 -0.73 -7.80 9.54
N PHE A 126 -0.06 -7.03 8.69
CA PHE A 126 -0.62 -6.53 7.44
C PHE A 126 -1.11 -7.71 6.56
N PRO A 127 -2.40 -7.75 6.17
CA PRO A 127 -3.02 -8.94 5.57
C PRO A 127 -2.76 -9.00 4.05
N LEU A 128 -1.50 -9.19 3.65
CA LEU A 128 -1.06 -9.21 2.25
C LEU A 128 -1.90 -10.17 1.41
N GLU A 129 -1.99 -11.43 1.83
CA GLU A 129 -2.62 -12.50 1.04
C GLU A 129 -4.10 -12.23 0.81
N GLU A 130 -4.82 -11.77 1.84
CA GLU A 130 -6.22 -11.43 1.72
C GLU A 130 -6.44 -10.17 0.88
N ILE A 131 -5.54 -9.19 0.93
CA ILE A 131 -5.61 -8.01 0.05
C ILE A 131 -5.51 -8.45 -1.41
N GLU A 132 -4.53 -9.29 -1.77
CA GLU A 132 -4.36 -9.79 -3.14
C GLU A 132 -5.56 -10.64 -3.59
N LYS A 133 -6.07 -11.48 -2.68
CA LYS A 133 -7.23 -12.34 -2.90
C LYS A 133 -8.50 -11.55 -3.19
N GLU A 134 -8.85 -10.61 -2.31
CA GLU A 134 -10.08 -9.83 -2.46
C GLU A 134 -10.03 -8.97 -3.72
N ALA A 135 -8.87 -8.38 -4.01
CA ALA A 135 -8.63 -7.56 -5.18
C ALA A 135 -8.50 -8.35 -6.50
N LYS A 136 -8.48 -9.69 -6.43
CA LYS A 136 -8.47 -10.62 -7.57
C LYS A 136 -7.27 -10.45 -8.50
N TYR A 137 -6.07 -10.32 -7.95
CA TYR A 137 -4.83 -10.27 -8.73
C TYR A 137 -3.75 -11.26 -8.23
N ILE A 138 -4.16 -12.34 -7.55
CA ILE A 138 -3.21 -13.37 -7.10
C ILE A 138 -2.47 -13.92 -8.32
N GLN A 139 -1.15 -13.72 -8.33
CA GLN A 139 -0.26 -14.15 -9.40
C GLN A 139 1.09 -14.54 -8.79
N THR A 140 1.59 -15.70 -9.21
CA THR A 140 2.97 -16.11 -8.92
C THR A 140 3.92 -15.27 -9.77
N ILE A 141 4.95 -14.71 -9.16
CA ILE A 141 6.03 -13.99 -9.85
C ILE A 141 7.21 -14.95 -9.90
N ASP A 142 7.20 -15.81 -10.91
CA ASP A 142 8.29 -16.74 -11.24
C ASP A 142 9.13 -16.20 -12.40
N GLU A 143 10.13 -16.97 -12.82
CA GLU A 143 11.03 -16.61 -13.92
C GLU A 143 10.25 -16.35 -15.22
N GLU A 144 9.29 -17.21 -15.57
CA GLU A 144 8.44 -17.05 -16.75
C GLU A 144 7.61 -15.74 -16.70
N TYR A 145 7.03 -15.40 -15.55
CA TYR A 145 6.31 -14.13 -15.40
C TYR A 145 7.24 -12.94 -15.62
N LEU A 146 8.45 -12.98 -15.03
CA LEU A 146 9.43 -11.92 -15.17
C LEU A 146 9.91 -11.77 -16.62
N GLU A 147 10.18 -12.88 -17.30
CA GLU A 147 10.58 -12.89 -18.71
C GLU A 147 9.54 -12.22 -19.60
N ASN A 148 8.28 -12.59 -19.43
CA ASN A 148 7.20 -12.13 -20.29
C ASN A 148 6.71 -10.70 -19.96
N ASN A 149 6.88 -10.23 -18.72
CA ASN A 149 6.22 -8.99 -18.27
C ASN A 149 7.19 -7.91 -17.75
N VAL A 150 8.45 -8.26 -17.47
CA VAL A 150 9.41 -7.38 -16.80
C VAL A 150 10.67 -7.13 -17.61
N ILE A 151 11.17 -8.08 -18.39
CA ILE A 151 12.45 -7.93 -19.11
C ILE A 151 12.48 -6.72 -20.05
N GLU A 152 11.35 -6.35 -20.64
CA GLU A 152 11.25 -5.16 -21.51
C GLU A 152 11.11 -3.83 -20.74
N CYS A 153 11.13 -3.85 -19.40
CA CYS A 153 10.96 -2.64 -18.60
C CYS A 153 12.11 -1.64 -18.85
N ARG A 154 11.73 -0.39 -19.13
CA ARG A 154 12.70 0.68 -19.37
C ARG A 154 13.58 0.90 -18.13
N LYS A 155 14.87 1.15 -18.36
CA LYS A 155 15.80 1.64 -17.33
C LYS A 155 15.14 2.82 -16.59
N ASN A 156 15.08 2.74 -15.26
CA ASN A 156 14.41 3.68 -14.34
C ASN A 156 12.90 3.56 -14.16
N SER A 157 12.23 2.53 -14.69
CA SER A 157 10.79 2.36 -14.45
C SER A 157 10.49 1.90 -13.00
N PRO A 158 9.27 2.16 -12.48
CA PRO A 158 8.80 1.62 -11.20
C PRO A 158 8.94 0.10 -11.10
N GLU A 159 8.67 -0.62 -12.19
CA GLU A 159 8.73 -2.08 -12.29
C GLU A 159 10.18 -2.57 -12.18
N ALA A 160 11.11 -1.92 -12.90
CA ALA A 160 12.53 -2.23 -12.78
C ALA A 160 13.03 -2.02 -11.34
N PHE A 161 12.63 -0.92 -10.69
CA PHE A 161 12.93 -0.70 -9.26
C PHE A 161 12.35 -1.82 -8.38
N ALA A 162 11.08 -2.20 -8.63
CA ALA A 162 10.40 -3.19 -7.80
C ALA A 162 11.04 -4.58 -7.92
N VAL A 163 11.40 -5.00 -9.13
CA VAL A 163 12.04 -6.28 -9.39
C VAL A 163 13.45 -6.33 -8.80
N LEU A 164 14.25 -5.29 -9.02
CA LEU A 164 15.58 -5.20 -8.40
C LEU A 164 15.49 -5.23 -6.86
N SER A 165 14.49 -4.58 -6.28
CA SER A 165 14.27 -4.58 -4.82
C SER A 165 13.88 -5.96 -4.26
N LEU A 166 13.26 -6.82 -5.07
CA LEU A 166 12.96 -8.21 -4.70
C LEU A 166 14.17 -9.13 -4.86
N LEU A 167 14.94 -8.96 -5.95
CA LEU A 167 16.13 -9.78 -6.22
C LEU A 167 17.29 -9.45 -5.28
N TYR A 168 17.42 -8.19 -4.90
CA TYR A 168 18.53 -7.69 -4.09
C TYR A 168 18.01 -7.00 -2.81
N PRO A 169 17.37 -7.74 -1.89
CA PRO A 169 16.72 -7.16 -0.71
C PRO A 169 17.69 -6.48 0.26
N ASN A 170 18.98 -6.80 0.17
CA ASN A 170 20.06 -6.29 1.02
C ASN A 170 20.69 -4.97 0.51
N LEU A 171 20.29 -4.47 -0.66
CA LEU A 171 20.77 -3.17 -1.15
C LEU A 171 20.19 -2.03 -0.29
N ASP A 172 21.02 -1.04 0.03
CA ASP A 172 20.66 0.08 0.89
C ASP A 172 19.82 1.14 0.17
N TYR A 173 18.56 0.80 -0.09
CA TYR A 173 17.60 1.68 -0.75
C TYR A 173 17.27 2.98 0.02
N LYS A 174 17.69 3.11 1.29
CA LYS A 174 17.42 4.31 2.11
C LYS A 174 18.21 5.54 1.65
N ASN A 175 19.40 5.35 1.13
CA ASN A 175 20.34 6.45 0.90
C ASN A 175 20.30 7.06 -0.51
N ASN A 176 19.39 6.59 -1.39
CA ASN A 176 19.13 7.10 -2.75
C ASN A 176 20.37 7.30 -3.67
N ASN A 177 21.56 6.86 -3.26
CA ASN A 177 22.83 6.96 -4.00
C ASN A 177 23.07 5.72 -4.89
N PHE A 178 22.02 5.28 -5.60
CA PHE A 178 22.21 4.29 -6.65
C PHE A 178 22.51 5.02 -7.95
N HIS A 179 23.80 5.10 -8.30
CA HIS A 179 24.17 5.17 -9.69
C HIS A 179 23.63 3.89 -10.33
N LYS A 180 22.49 4.00 -11.02
CA LYS A 180 21.85 2.92 -11.77
C LYS A 180 22.64 2.64 -13.04
N ASP A 181 23.90 2.26 -12.88
CA ASP A 181 24.74 1.66 -13.90
C ASP A 181 25.13 0.28 -13.39
N HIS A 182 24.15 -0.63 -13.38
CA HIS A 182 24.40 -2.00 -13.75
C HIS A 182 23.14 -2.65 -14.32
#